data_AF-A0A2E3CUW7-F1
#
_entry.id   AF-A0A2E3CUW7-F1
#
_cell.length_a   1.000
_cell.length_b   1.000
_cell.length_c   1.000
_cell.angle_alpha   90.00
_cell.angle_beta   90.00
_cell.angle_gamma   90.00
#
_symmetry.space_group_name_H-M   'P 1'
#
loop_
_entity.id
_entity.type
_entity.pdbx_description
1 polymer ?
#
loop_
_entity_poly.entity_id
_entity_poly.type
_entity_poly.pdbx_seq_one_letter_code
_entity_poly.pdbx_strand_id
1 'polypeptide(L)'
;MKLGILFLITVLIMCVAGFSQPRAGKFVPAHWSEEQQGLYFNGHSQAYTEAFIPAPKASALTIDIRLKPEFTNRRNFSTILEIMDQSDTSRIVVGQWQASLVVLQSDDYNNRLRLPKIYAPLDQERAVNHIRIRSSERGTQVHINGVLKGTNRNLVLALPTNPHTSRLVLGNNASAGSPWRGTIQSLSLYSKDTRTQSATAPELEYQFSAGVAHRVGDLSPHHLDLILPAKAVIFEKKILELPSVHDIKEPWLWLDTLVNFFGFIPFGLLLTLLLTGRAISPSSALVATTGCAFLFSLGIELTQILMPERSSSLADLALNTAGGLSGALLILVYEKFIAKSATMPLSTT
;
A
#
# COMPACT_ATOMS: atom_id res chain seq x y z
N MET A 1 -6.70 26.84 34.65
CA MET A 1 -7.51 27.16 33.46
C MET A 1 -6.66 27.32 32.19
N LYS A 2 -5.67 28.22 32.15
CA LYS A 2 -4.83 28.47 30.95
C LYS A 2 -4.09 27.24 30.41
N LEU A 3 -3.46 26.43 31.28
CA LEU A 3 -2.72 25.22 30.88
C LEU A 3 -3.62 24.13 30.28
N GLY A 4 -4.83 23.96 30.82
CA GLY A 4 -5.80 23.00 30.30
C GLY A 4 -6.31 23.40 28.91
N ILE A 5 -6.53 24.69 28.67
CA ILE A 5 -6.90 25.20 27.33
C ILE A 5 -5.77 24.94 26.34
N LEU A 6 -4.52 25.21 26.71
CA LEU A 6 -3.37 24.94 25.85
C LEU A 6 -3.26 23.45 25.50
N PHE A 7 -3.45 22.56 26.47
CA PHE A 7 -3.48 21.11 26.23
C PHE A 7 -4.58 20.70 25.23
N LEU A 8 -5.79 21.25 25.39
CA LEU A 8 -6.89 20.96 24.44
C LEU A 8 -6.59 21.47 23.03
N ILE A 9 -5.97 22.65 22.89
CA ILE A 9 -5.52 23.18 21.59
C ILE A 9 -4.46 22.26 20.98
N THR A 10 -3.49 21.79 21.76
CA THR A 10 -2.48 20.83 21.29
C THR A 10 -3.14 19.54 20.78
N VAL A 11 -4.06 18.96 21.53
CA VAL A 11 -4.81 17.76 21.10
C VAL A 11 -5.59 18.02 19.81
N LEU A 12 -6.24 19.18 19.67
CA LEU A 12 -6.96 19.54 18.46
C LEU A 12 -6.03 19.63 17.24
N ILE A 13 -4.87 20.27 17.36
CA ILE A 13 -3.88 20.36 16.29
C ILE A 13 -3.41 18.96 15.90
N MET A 14 -3.14 18.09 16.88
CA MET A 14 -2.75 16.70 16.63
C MET A 14 -3.83 15.91 15.89
N CYS A 15 -5.12 16.10 16.24
CA CYS A 15 -6.22 15.49 15.50
C CYS A 15 -6.27 15.99 14.04
N VAL A 16 -6.16 17.29 13.81
CA VAL A 16 -6.16 17.85 12.44
C VAL A 16 -4.99 17.29 11.62
N ALA A 17 -3.79 17.21 12.22
CA ALA A 17 -2.62 16.64 11.56
C ALA A 17 -2.80 15.14 11.28
N GLY A 18 -3.22 14.36 12.27
CA GLY A 18 -3.44 12.91 12.16
C GLY A 18 -4.54 12.52 11.17
N PHE A 19 -5.57 13.34 11.02
CA PHE A 19 -6.69 13.10 10.10
C PHE A 19 -6.57 13.81 8.75
N SER A 20 -5.54 14.62 8.55
CA SER A 20 -5.26 15.21 7.24
C SER A 20 -5.11 14.11 6.18
N GLN A 21 -5.37 14.40 4.90
CA GLN A 21 -5.21 13.42 3.81
C GLN A 21 -4.18 13.96 2.79
N PRO A 22 -2.87 13.75 3.00
CA PRO A 22 -1.82 14.28 2.11
C PRO A 22 -1.84 13.67 0.69
N ARG A 23 -2.63 12.61 0.48
CA ARG A 23 -2.83 11.96 -0.82
C ARG A 23 -4.16 12.34 -1.47
N ALA A 24 -5.01 13.12 -0.80
CA ALA A 24 -6.31 13.52 -1.35
C ALA A 24 -6.11 14.30 -2.64
N GLY A 25 -6.85 13.91 -3.68
CA GLY A 25 -6.79 14.55 -5.00
C GLY A 25 -5.62 14.11 -5.89
N LYS A 26 -4.77 13.16 -5.47
CA LYS A 26 -3.76 12.54 -6.36
C LYS A 26 -4.33 11.45 -7.26
N PHE A 27 -5.54 10.97 -6.97
CA PHE A 27 -6.22 9.99 -7.80
C PHE A 27 -6.73 10.64 -9.09
N VAL A 28 -6.26 10.11 -10.22
CA VAL A 28 -6.79 10.41 -11.54
C VAL A 28 -7.32 9.09 -12.11
N PRO A 29 -8.59 9.01 -12.54
CA PRO A 29 -9.11 7.79 -13.16
C PRO A 29 -8.26 7.36 -14.35
N ALA A 30 -8.18 6.04 -14.56
CA ALA A 30 -7.62 5.52 -15.81
C ALA A 30 -8.47 6.05 -16.99
N HIS A 31 -7.85 6.34 -18.12
CA HIS A 31 -8.54 6.91 -19.28
C HIS A 31 -7.89 6.44 -20.57
N TRP A 32 -8.66 6.46 -21.66
CA TRP A 32 -8.13 6.20 -22.98
C TRP A 32 -7.10 7.26 -23.38
N SER A 33 -5.92 6.84 -23.84
CA SER A 33 -4.90 7.70 -24.42
C SER A 33 -4.86 7.52 -25.93
N GLU A 34 -5.19 8.58 -26.69
CA GLU A 34 -5.10 8.57 -28.15
C GLU A 34 -3.64 8.44 -28.64
N GLU A 35 -2.69 9.06 -27.95
CA GLU A 35 -1.28 8.97 -28.33
C GLU A 35 -0.75 7.54 -28.19
N GLN A 36 -1.13 6.84 -27.11
CA GLN A 36 -0.59 5.52 -26.78
C GLN A 36 -1.49 4.36 -27.25
N GLN A 37 -2.69 4.66 -27.75
CA GLN A 37 -3.68 3.69 -28.22
C GLN A 37 -3.97 2.60 -27.17
N GLY A 38 -4.28 3.02 -25.94
CA GLY A 38 -4.60 2.11 -24.85
C GLY A 38 -5.15 2.80 -23.61
N LEU A 39 -5.51 2.01 -22.59
CA LEU A 39 -5.93 2.51 -21.30
C LEU A 39 -4.71 2.95 -20.49
N TYR A 40 -4.61 4.26 -20.22
CA TYR A 40 -3.51 4.87 -19.48
C TYR A 40 -3.80 4.95 -17.98
N PHE A 41 -2.79 4.57 -17.19
CA PHE A 41 -2.77 4.65 -15.74
C PHE A 41 -1.73 5.67 -15.30
N ASN A 42 -2.14 6.65 -14.50
CA ASN A 42 -1.30 7.74 -14.02
C ASN A 42 -0.87 7.54 -12.56
N GLY A 43 -0.35 6.35 -12.24
CA GLY A 43 0.13 6.04 -10.89
C GLY A 43 -1.02 5.60 -10.00
N HIS A 44 -1.72 6.54 -9.36
CA HIS A 44 -2.79 6.20 -8.42
C HIS A 44 -4.08 5.70 -9.09
N SER A 45 -4.14 5.71 -10.42
CA SER A 45 -5.24 5.15 -11.20
C SER A 45 -5.44 3.66 -10.92
N GLN A 46 -6.68 3.20 -11.04
CA GLN A 46 -6.99 1.78 -10.95
C GLN A 46 -8.12 1.43 -11.92
N ALA A 47 -8.21 0.16 -12.26
CA ALA A 47 -9.38 -0.43 -12.89
C ALA A 47 -9.59 -1.83 -12.30
N TYR A 48 -10.83 -2.28 -12.12
CA TYR A 48 -11.07 -3.55 -11.41
C TYR A 48 -12.36 -4.25 -11.85
N THR A 49 -12.48 -5.54 -11.56
CA THR A 49 -13.74 -6.29 -11.74
C THR A 49 -14.49 -6.42 -10.42
N GLU A 50 -15.83 -6.40 -10.47
CA GLU A 50 -16.67 -6.62 -9.26
C GLU A 50 -16.53 -8.03 -8.70
N ALA A 51 -16.42 -9.00 -9.60
CA ALA A 51 -16.21 -10.42 -9.33
C ALA A 51 -15.18 -10.97 -10.33
N PHE A 52 -14.66 -12.16 -10.07
CA PHE A 52 -13.69 -12.80 -10.95
C PHE A 52 -13.90 -14.32 -10.94
N ILE A 53 -14.39 -14.86 -12.05
CA ILE A 53 -14.88 -16.24 -12.17
C ILE A 53 -14.22 -17.08 -13.29
N PRO A 54 -12.93 -16.93 -13.65
CA PRO A 54 -12.35 -17.87 -14.62
C PRO A 54 -11.78 -19.12 -13.92
N ALA A 55 -12.28 -20.27 -14.35
CA ALA A 55 -11.71 -21.61 -14.19
C ALA A 55 -10.77 -21.86 -12.97
N PRO A 56 -11.29 -21.91 -11.72
CA PRO A 56 -10.47 -22.06 -10.51
C PRO A 56 -9.70 -23.39 -10.41
N LYS A 57 -10.02 -24.36 -11.27
CA LYS A 57 -9.38 -25.68 -11.35
C LYS A 57 -8.45 -25.82 -12.55
N ALA A 58 -8.10 -24.72 -13.21
CA ALA A 58 -7.20 -24.74 -14.35
C ALA A 58 -5.83 -25.34 -13.98
N SER A 59 -5.37 -26.27 -14.81
CA SER A 59 -4.06 -26.92 -14.69
C SER A 59 -2.93 -26.15 -15.37
N ALA A 60 -3.30 -25.25 -16.28
CA ALA A 60 -2.39 -24.32 -16.92
C ALA A 60 -3.09 -22.97 -17.16
N LEU A 61 -2.30 -21.91 -17.11
CA LEU A 61 -2.73 -20.54 -17.27
C LEU A 61 -1.83 -19.84 -18.29
N THR A 62 -2.41 -19.00 -19.14
CA THR A 62 -1.65 -18.03 -19.93
C THR A 62 -2.24 -16.64 -19.75
N ILE A 63 -1.40 -15.69 -19.33
CA ILE A 63 -1.73 -14.26 -19.30
C ILE A 63 -1.00 -13.62 -20.47
N ASP A 64 -1.74 -12.94 -21.34
CA ASP A 64 -1.22 -12.19 -22.47
C ASP A 64 -1.54 -10.71 -22.30
N ILE A 65 -0.51 -9.86 -22.31
CA ILE A 65 -0.65 -8.42 -22.08
C ILE A 65 0.16 -7.65 -23.12
N ARG A 66 -0.44 -6.64 -23.72
CA ARG A 66 0.30 -5.64 -24.50
C ARG A 66 0.30 -4.34 -23.73
N LEU A 67 1.48 -3.86 -23.35
CA LEU A 67 1.60 -2.65 -22.54
C LEU A 67 2.82 -1.81 -22.92
N LYS A 68 2.72 -0.51 -22.60
CA LYS A 68 3.80 0.47 -22.64
C LYS A 68 4.04 0.95 -21.20
N PRO A 69 5.12 0.52 -20.54
CA PRO A 69 5.43 0.99 -19.20
C PRO A 69 6.06 2.39 -19.25
N GLU A 70 5.81 3.19 -18.22
CA GLU A 70 6.62 4.38 -17.97
C GLU A 70 7.79 3.99 -17.07
N PHE A 71 9.01 4.03 -17.61
CA PHE A 71 10.20 3.74 -16.84
C PHE A 71 10.58 4.98 -16.02
N THR A 72 10.48 4.86 -14.70
CA THR A 72 10.94 5.91 -13.79
C THR A 72 12.22 5.47 -13.08
N ASN A 73 13.05 6.43 -12.68
CA ASN A 73 14.25 6.15 -11.87
C ASN A 73 13.93 5.75 -10.41
N ARG A 74 12.64 5.62 -10.06
CA ARG A 74 12.23 5.21 -8.71
C ARG A 74 12.48 3.73 -8.52
N ARG A 75 13.08 3.38 -7.37
CA ARG A 75 13.39 1.99 -7.01
C ARG A 75 12.26 1.37 -6.18
N ASN A 76 11.03 1.51 -6.66
CA ASN A 76 9.85 0.98 -5.98
C ASN A 76 9.15 -0.04 -6.88
N PHE A 77 8.54 -1.02 -6.24
CA PHE A 77 7.64 -1.94 -6.93
C PHE A 77 6.34 -1.22 -7.27
N SER A 78 5.78 -1.54 -8.43
CA SER A 78 4.48 -1.03 -8.89
C SER A 78 3.67 -2.18 -9.47
N THR A 79 2.36 -2.20 -9.24
CA THR A 79 1.48 -3.31 -9.64
C THR A 79 0.81 -2.99 -10.97
N ILE A 80 1.07 -3.81 -11.98
CA ILE A 80 0.40 -3.72 -13.29
C ILE A 80 -0.95 -4.43 -13.21
N LEU A 81 -0.93 -5.64 -12.66
CA LEU A 81 -2.07 -6.53 -12.56
C LEU A 81 -1.97 -7.34 -11.27
N GLU A 82 -3.09 -7.45 -10.56
CA GLU A 82 -3.27 -8.33 -9.42
C GLU A 82 -4.60 -9.07 -9.58
N ILE A 83 -4.56 -10.40 -9.47
CA ILE A 83 -5.75 -11.24 -9.35
C ILE A 83 -5.72 -11.80 -7.93
N MET A 84 -6.68 -11.46 -7.09
CA MET A 84 -6.68 -11.78 -5.66
C MET A 84 -8.04 -12.26 -5.18
N ASP A 85 -8.04 -12.97 -4.06
CA ASP A 85 -9.22 -13.31 -3.27
C ASP A 85 -9.20 -12.49 -1.97
N GLN A 86 -10.30 -11.83 -1.59
CA GLN A 86 -10.37 -11.12 -0.30
C GLN A 86 -10.48 -12.07 0.92
N SER A 87 -10.88 -13.32 0.69
CA SER A 87 -11.09 -14.32 1.77
C SER A 87 -9.86 -15.20 2.03
N ASP A 88 -8.84 -15.12 1.19
CA ASP A 88 -7.61 -15.92 1.28
C ASP A 88 -6.39 -15.05 0.90
N THR A 89 -5.20 -15.56 1.16
CA THR A 89 -3.91 -14.94 0.80
C THR A 89 -3.51 -15.20 -0.65
N SER A 90 -4.16 -16.15 -1.34
CA SER A 90 -3.85 -16.53 -2.71
C SER A 90 -4.07 -15.39 -3.69
N ARG A 91 -3.02 -15.04 -4.42
CA ARG A 91 -3.05 -13.98 -5.43
C ARG A 91 -1.97 -14.18 -6.48
N ILE A 92 -2.27 -13.80 -7.71
CA ILE A 92 -1.29 -13.63 -8.79
C ILE A 92 -0.98 -12.15 -8.87
N VAL A 93 0.31 -11.82 -8.84
CA VAL A 93 0.79 -10.45 -9.01
C VAL A 93 1.72 -10.39 -10.21
N VAL A 94 1.44 -9.44 -11.09
CA VAL A 94 2.32 -9.01 -12.18
C VAL A 94 2.60 -7.53 -11.95
N GLY A 95 3.86 -7.23 -11.68
CA GLY A 95 4.31 -5.87 -11.39
C GLY A 95 5.54 -5.47 -12.18
N GLN A 96 6.03 -4.28 -11.88
CA GLN A 96 7.23 -3.72 -12.45
C GLN A 96 8.17 -3.27 -11.33
N TRP A 97 9.43 -3.65 -11.47
CA TRP A 97 10.54 -3.14 -10.68
C TRP A 97 11.61 -2.62 -11.64
N GLN A 98 11.87 -1.31 -11.62
CA GLN A 98 12.73 -0.65 -12.60
C GLN A 98 12.29 -0.98 -14.04
N ALA A 99 13.18 -1.55 -14.84
CA ALA A 99 12.91 -1.97 -16.22
C ALA A 99 12.59 -3.48 -16.33
N SER A 100 12.20 -4.15 -15.25
CA SER A 100 11.86 -5.57 -15.25
C SER A 100 10.41 -5.79 -14.87
N LEU A 101 9.76 -6.71 -15.58
CA LEU A 101 8.53 -7.34 -15.14
C LEU A 101 8.83 -8.27 -13.97
N VAL A 102 7.96 -8.29 -12.97
CA VAL A 102 8.02 -9.21 -11.84
C VAL A 102 6.74 -10.03 -11.79
N VAL A 103 6.86 -11.35 -11.68
CA VAL A 103 5.72 -12.28 -11.60
C VAL A 103 5.85 -13.16 -10.36
N LEU A 104 4.80 -13.25 -9.56
CA LEU A 104 4.76 -14.05 -8.31
C LEU A 104 3.32 -14.45 -7.92
N GLN A 105 3.19 -15.48 -7.08
CA GLN A 105 1.94 -15.94 -6.47
C GLN A 105 1.87 -15.51 -4.99
N SER A 106 1.98 -14.21 -4.70
CA SER A 106 1.87 -13.62 -3.35
C SER A 106 2.00 -12.10 -3.41
N ASP A 107 1.87 -11.43 -2.27
CA ASP A 107 2.22 -10.02 -2.05
C ASP A 107 3.67 -9.83 -1.53
N ASP A 108 4.55 -10.84 -1.63
CA ASP A 108 5.97 -10.74 -1.24
C ASP A 108 6.81 -9.93 -2.25
N TYR A 109 6.31 -8.78 -2.69
CA TYR A 109 7.02 -7.88 -3.61
C TYR A 109 8.31 -7.31 -3.00
N ASN A 110 8.35 -7.14 -1.67
CA ASN A 110 9.54 -6.68 -0.94
C ASN A 110 10.59 -7.79 -0.71
N ASN A 111 10.29 -9.03 -1.10
CA ASN A 111 11.18 -10.19 -1.02
C ASN A 111 11.64 -10.54 0.41
N ARG A 112 10.82 -10.26 1.43
CA ARG A 112 11.10 -10.63 2.83
C ARG A 112 11.02 -12.14 3.03
N LEU A 113 10.01 -12.78 2.46
CA LEU A 113 9.78 -14.23 2.59
C LEU A 113 10.59 -15.05 1.58
N ARG A 114 11.21 -14.38 0.60
CA ARG A 114 12.00 -15.01 -0.48
C ARG A 114 11.18 -16.05 -1.26
N LEU A 115 9.90 -15.77 -1.48
CA LEU A 115 9.02 -16.65 -2.22
C LEU A 115 9.44 -16.74 -3.71
N PRO A 116 9.14 -17.85 -4.40
CA PRO A 116 9.43 -17.98 -5.83
C PRO A 116 8.85 -16.81 -6.63
N LYS A 117 9.69 -16.20 -7.49
CA LYS A 117 9.31 -15.12 -8.42
C LYS A 117 10.14 -15.18 -9.69
N ILE A 118 9.72 -14.44 -10.70
CA ILE A 118 10.45 -14.25 -11.96
C ILE A 118 10.69 -12.76 -12.15
N TYR A 119 11.92 -12.39 -12.47
CA TYR A 119 12.26 -11.09 -13.04
C TYR A 119 12.53 -11.28 -14.53
N ALA A 120 11.80 -10.57 -15.38
CA ALA A 120 11.96 -10.61 -16.82
C ALA A 120 12.21 -9.19 -17.35
N PRO A 121 13.40 -8.90 -17.91
CA PRO A 121 13.70 -7.57 -18.44
C PRO A 121 12.73 -7.17 -19.55
N LEU A 122 12.15 -5.98 -19.42
CA LEU A 122 11.33 -5.34 -20.44
C LEU A 122 12.23 -4.65 -21.46
N ASP A 123 11.73 -4.54 -22.68
CA ASP A 123 12.38 -3.79 -23.75
C ASP A 123 12.08 -2.29 -23.55
N GLN A 124 13.13 -1.50 -23.30
CA GLN A 124 13.01 -0.05 -23.06
C GLN A 124 13.04 0.77 -24.35
N GLU A 125 13.59 0.21 -25.43
CA GLU A 125 13.69 0.89 -26.72
C GLU A 125 12.39 0.75 -27.52
N ARG A 126 11.63 -0.31 -27.23
CA ARG A 126 10.36 -0.56 -27.89
C ARG A 126 9.21 0.17 -27.21
N ALA A 127 8.38 0.82 -28.02
CA ALA A 127 7.21 1.55 -27.54
C ALA A 127 6.16 0.64 -26.86
N VAL A 128 6.03 -0.63 -27.27
CA VAL A 128 5.07 -1.58 -26.70
C VAL A 128 5.76 -2.92 -26.47
N ASN A 129 5.61 -3.46 -25.26
CA ASN A 129 6.03 -4.79 -24.88
C ASN A 129 4.84 -5.75 -25.00
N HIS A 130 5.00 -6.82 -25.77
CA HIS A 130 4.07 -7.95 -25.79
C HIS A 130 4.55 -9.00 -24.79
N ILE A 131 3.80 -9.18 -23.72
CA ILE A 131 4.15 -10.03 -22.58
C ILE A 131 3.26 -11.26 -22.60
N ARG A 132 3.88 -12.44 -22.56
CA ARG A 132 3.16 -13.71 -22.41
C ARG A 132 3.72 -14.51 -21.24
N ILE A 133 2.90 -14.66 -20.21
CA ILE A 133 3.19 -15.44 -19.01
C ILE A 133 2.48 -16.77 -19.14
N ARG A 134 3.20 -17.89 -19.10
CA ARG A 134 2.64 -19.24 -19.19
C ARG A 134 3.00 -20.00 -17.92
N SER A 135 1.99 -20.50 -17.23
CA SER A 135 2.15 -21.31 -16.02
C SER A 135 1.52 -22.67 -16.22
N SER A 136 2.17 -23.73 -15.73
CA SER A 136 1.64 -25.08 -15.64
C SER A 136 2.29 -25.81 -14.46
N GLU A 137 1.99 -27.10 -14.30
CA GLU A 137 2.67 -27.99 -13.35
C GLU A 137 4.21 -28.00 -13.48
N ARG A 138 4.77 -27.56 -14.63
CA ARG A 138 6.22 -27.47 -14.85
C ARG A 138 6.83 -26.14 -14.40
N GLY A 139 6.02 -25.26 -13.82
CA GLY A 139 6.37 -23.90 -13.41
C GLY A 139 5.93 -22.83 -14.41
N THR A 140 6.49 -21.64 -14.23
CA THR A 140 6.11 -20.43 -14.97
C THR A 140 7.23 -19.97 -15.90
N GLN A 141 6.84 -19.48 -17.07
CA GLN A 141 7.71 -18.89 -18.09
C GLN A 141 7.17 -17.53 -18.52
N VAL A 142 8.06 -16.55 -18.72
CA VAL A 142 7.73 -15.21 -19.17
C VAL A 142 8.45 -14.94 -20.48
N HIS A 143 7.67 -14.64 -21.51
CA HIS A 143 8.17 -14.22 -22.81
C HIS A 143 7.87 -12.74 -23.02
N ILE A 144 8.86 -11.99 -23.48
CA ILE A 144 8.74 -10.58 -23.86
C ILE A 144 9.04 -10.49 -25.35
N ASN A 145 8.10 -9.96 -26.12
CA ASN A 145 8.18 -9.81 -27.57
C ASN A 145 8.49 -11.14 -28.29
N GLY A 146 7.92 -12.24 -27.80
CA GLY A 146 8.16 -13.59 -28.31
C GLY A 146 9.43 -14.28 -27.82
N VAL A 147 10.33 -13.57 -27.12
CA VAL A 147 11.59 -14.12 -26.60
C VAL A 147 11.41 -14.53 -25.14
N LEU A 148 11.85 -15.75 -24.78
CA LEU A 148 11.86 -16.20 -23.39
C LEU A 148 12.86 -15.36 -22.57
N LYS A 149 12.37 -14.66 -21.54
CA LYS A 149 13.18 -13.77 -20.69
C LYS A 149 13.25 -14.20 -19.23
N GLY A 150 12.39 -15.10 -18.77
CA GLY A 150 12.43 -15.60 -17.41
C GLY A 150 11.69 -16.92 -17.24
N THR A 151 12.17 -17.77 -16.34
CA THR A 151 11.53 -19.04 -15.98
C THR A 151 11.73 -19.33 -14.50
N ASN A 152 10.74 -19.95 -13.86
CA ASN A 152 10.89 -20.48 -12.52
C ASN A 152 10.02 -21.74 -12.34
N ARG A 153 10.67 -22.89 -12.11
CA ARG A 153 10.00 -24.20 -11.92
C ARG A 153 9.22 -24.29 -10.61
N ASN A 154 9.60 -23.49 -9.61
CA ASN A 154 8.98 -23.47 -8.30
C ASN A 154 7.86 -22.42 -8.19
N LEU A 155 7.61 -21.65 -9.25
CA LEU A 155 6.50 -20.72 -9.33
C LEU A 155 5.42 -21.32 -10.24
N VAL A 156 4.30 -21.72 -9.64
CA VAL A 156 3.10 -22.15 -10.36
C VAL A 156 1.98 -21.17 -10.00
N LEU A 157 1.49 -20.45 -11.02
CA LEU A 157 0.37 -19.53 -10.86
C LEU A 157 -0.94 -20.31 -10.77
N ALA A 158 -1.77 -19.93 -9.80
CA ALA A 158 -3.09 -20.51 -9.58
C ALA A 158 -4.13 -19.40 -9.46
N LEU A 159 -5.27 -19.58 -10.12
CA LEU A 159 -6.38 -18.64 -10.00
C LEU A 159 -7.07 -18.81 -8.64
N PRO A 160 -7.57 -17.71 -8.04
CA PRO A 160 -8.45 -17.76 -6.89
C PRO A 160 -9.67 -18.67 -7.11
N THR A 161 -10.22 -19.19 -6.01
CA THR A 161 -11.31 -20.17 -6.07
C THR A 161 -12.69 -19.60 -5.78
N ASN A 162 -12.79 -18.48 -5.06
CA ASN A 162 -14.07 -17.92 -4.64
C ASN A 162 -14.53 -16.75 -5.54
N PRO A 163 -15.56 -16.94 -6.38
CA PRO A 163 -15.93 -15.96 -7.40
C PRO A 163 -16.40 -14.61 -6.83
N HIS A 164 -17.00 -14.60 -5.64
CA HIS A 164 -17.61 -13.39 -5.07
C HIS A 164 -16.62 -12.50 -4.32
N THR A 165 -15.52 -13.09 -3.85
CA THR A 165 -14.46 -12.38 -3.13
C THR A 165 -13.22 -12.20 -4.00
N SER A 166 -13.17 -12.83 -5.17
CA SER A 166 -12.08 -12.69 -6.13
C SER A 166 -12.27 -11.52 -7.07
N ARG A 167 -11.17 -10.84 -7.38
CA ARG A 167 -11.15 -9.67 -8.27
C ARG A 167 -9.88 -9.60 -9.09
N LEU A 168 -10.00 -9.02 -10.27
CA LEU A 168 -8.88 -8.47 -11.03
C LEU A 168 -8.75 -6.97 -10.70
N VAL A 169 -7.53 -6.51 -10.44
CA VAL A 169 -7.17 -5.10 -10.25
C VAL A 169 -6.01 -4.77 -11.18
N LEU A 170 -6.11 -3.66 -11.90
CA LEU A 170 -5.10 -3.15 -12.82
C LEU A 170 -4.58 -1.77 -12.37
N GLY A 171 -3.30 -1.52 -12.64
CA GLY A 171 -2.63 -0.22 -12.42
C GLY A 171 -2.32 0.12 -10.97
N ASN A 172 -2.81 -0.67 -10.02
CA ASN A 172 -2.49 -0.59 -8.61
C ASN A 172 -2.77 -1.95 -7.96
N ASN A 173 -2.37 -2.12 -6.69
CA ASN A 173 -2.73 -3.30 -5.91
C ASN A 173 -4.08 -3.11 -5.20
N ALA A 174 -4.61 -4.18 -4.61
CA ALA A 174 -5.89 -4.21 -3.89
C ALA A 174 -5.98 -3.22 -2.70
N SER A 175 -4.83 -2.78 -2.18
CA SER A 175 -4.70 -1.77 -1.12
C SER A 175 -4.47 -0.34 -1.64
N ALA A 176 -4.45 -0.13 -2.97
CA ALA A 176 -4.13 1.13 -3.64
C ALA A 176 -2.75 1.75 -3.28
N GLY A 177 -1.81 0.95 -2.77
CA GLY A 177 -0.50 1.36 -2.26
C GLY A 177 0.68 1.18 -3.22
N SER A 178 0.52 0.45 -4.32
CA SER A 178 1.58 0.13 -5.30
C SER A 178 1.25 0.69 -6.70
N PRO A 179 1.19 2.02 -6.86
CA PRO A 179 0.73 2.68 -8.08
C PRO A 179 1.64 2.39 -9.28
N TRP A 180 1.05 2.07 -10.44
CA TRP A 180 1.77 1.86 -11.70
C TRP A 180 1.45 2.95 -12.72
N ARG A 181 2.46 3.26 -13.55
CA ARG A 181 2.35 4.22 -14.65
C ARG A 181 2.65 3.56 -15.97
N GLY A 182 1.74 3.77 -16.92
CA GLY A 182 1.87 3.24 -18.27
C GLY A 182 0.52 3.01 -18.91
N THR A 183 0.57 2.44 -20.10
CA THR A 183 -0.61 2.17 -20.93
C THR A 183 -0.76 0.67 -21.13
N ILE A 184 -1.95 0.13 -20.95
CA ILE A 184 -2.30 -1.24 -21.36
C ILE A 184 -3.16 -1.17 -22.61
N GLN A 185 -2.75 -1.85 -23.67
CA GLN A 185 -3.47 -1.89 -24.96
C GLN A 185 -4.42 -3.08 -25.04
N SER A 186 -4.03 -4.22 -24.47
CA SER A 186 -4.87 -5.41 -24.38
C SER A 186 -4.47 -6.29 -23.21
N LEU A 187 -5.43 -7.05 -22.71
CA LEU A 187 -5.24 -8.07 -21.68
C LEU A 187 -6.11 -9.28 -22.02
N SER A 188 -5.52 -10.47 -22.03
CA SER A 188 -6.26 -11.72 -22.20
C SER A 188 -5.78 -12.77 -21.20
N LEU A 189 -6.73 -13.57 -20.71
CA LEU A 189 -6.48 -14.71 -19.84
C LEU A 189 -6.97 -15.97 -20.53
N TYR A 190 -6.14 -17.01 -20.54
CA TYR A 190 -6.52 -18.32 -21.04
C TYR A 190 -6.25 -19.35 -19.95
N SER A 191 -7.20 -20.23 -19.73
CA SER A 191 -7.03 -21.38 -18.85
C SER A 191 -7.11 -22.68 -19.64
N LYS A 192 -6.50 -23.74 -19.11
CA LYS A 192 -6.72 -25.10 -19.62
C LYS A 192 -7.02 -26.04 -18.46
N ASP A 193 -8.20 -26.65 -18.50
CA ASP A 193 -8.54 -27.80 -17.66
C ASP A 193 -8.04 -29.10 -18.33
N THR A 194 -7.54 -30.06 -17.55
CA THR A 194 -7.12 -31.37 -18.05
C THR A 194 -8.26 -32.16 -18.69
N ARG A 195 -9.52 -31.78 -18.44
CA ARG A 195 -10.72 -32.46 -18.95
C ARG A 195 -11.19 -32.00 -20.34
N THR A 196 -10.79 -30.82 -20.80
CA THR A 196 -11.25 -30.25 -22.09
C THR A 196 -10.07 -30.01 -23.03
N GLN A 197 -10.03 -30.71 -24.16
CA GLN A 197 -8.89 -30.70 -25.09
C GLN A 197 -8.76 -29.43 -25.95
N SER A 198 -9.51 -28.35 -25.70
CA SER A 198 -9.36 -27.11 -26.47
C SER A 198 -9.66 -25.89 -25.61
N ALA A 199 -8.61 -25.20 -25.20
CA ALA A 199 -8.69 -23.81 -24.75
C ALA A 199 -8.35 -22.93 -25.96
N THR A 200 -9.34 -22.68 -26.82
CA THR A 200 -9.20 -21.73 -27.93
C THR A 200 -9.80 -20.36 -27.60
N ALA A 201 -10.82 -20.32 -26.74
CA ALA A 201 -11.42 -19.07 -26.28
C ALA A 201 -10.73 -18.55 -25.02
N PRO A 202 -10.56 -17.22 -24.87
CA PRO A 202 -10.10 -16.62 -23.63
C PRO A 202 -11.17 -16.71 -22.54
N GLU A 203 -10.73 -16.86 -21.30
CA GLU A 203 -11.53 -16.73 -20.08
C GLU A 203 -11.82 -15.26 -19.72
N LEU A 204 -11.01 -14.36 -20.28
CA LEU A 204 -11.08 -12.93 -20.09
C LEU A 204 -10.42 -12.27 -21.30
N GLU A 205 -11.07 -11.27 -21.91
CA GLU A 205 -10.47 -10.50 -22.98
C GLU A 205 -10.90 -9.04 -22.93
N TYR A 206 -9.92 -8.15 -22.77
CA TYR A 206 -10.09 -6.72 -22.94
C TYR A 206 -9.26 -6.20 -24.09
N GLN A 207 -9.94 -5.53 -25.01
CA GLN A 207 -9.32 -4.67 -26.02
C GLN A 207 -9.71 -3.23 -25.72
N PHE A 208 -8.73 -2.42 -25.34
CA PHE A 208 -8.98 -1.03 -24.98
C PHE A 208 -9.05 -0.19 -26.26
N SER A 209 -10.06 0.68 -26.36
CA SER A 209 -10.30 1.53 -27.52
C SER A 209 -10.87 2.89 -27.12
N ALA A 210 -10.99 3.80 -28.09
CA ALA A 210 -11.58 5.12 -27.86
C ALA A 210 -13.05 5.00 -27.38
N GLY A 211 -13.44 5.90 -26.47
CA GLY A 211 -14.80 5.94 -25.91
C GLY A 211 -14.98 5.23 -24.56
N VAL A 212 -13.92 4.62 -24.02
CA VAL A 212 -13.93 4.08 -22.65
C VAL A 212 -13.95 5.22 -21.63
N ALA A 213 -14.98 5.26 -20.79
CA ALA A 213 -15.12 6.25 -19.71
C ALA A 213 -15.12 5.61 -18.30
N HIS A 214 -16.14 4.79 -18.00
CA HIS A 214 -16.34 4.23 -16.65
C HIS A 214 -16.29 2.71 -16.62
N ARG A 215 -16.35 2.05 -17.79
CA ARG A 215 -16.42 0.61 -17.91
C ARG A 215 -15.80 0.16 -19.24
N VAL A 216 -15.13 -0.98 -19.24
CA VAL A 216 -14.67 -1.71 -20.43
C VAL A 216 -15.34 -3.08 -20.40
N GLY A 217 -16.06 -3.41 -21.47
CA GLY A 217 -16.70 -4.71 -21.60
C GLY A 217 -15.67 -5.82 -21.78
N ASP A 218 -15.87 -6.94 -21.09
CA ASP A 218 -15.16 -8.18 -21.38
C ASP A 218 -15.72 -8.82 -22.66
N LEU A 219 -14.84 -9.08 -23.62
CA LEU A 219 -15.17 -9.70 -24.90
C LEU A 219 -15.27 -11.23 -24.80
N SER A 220 -14.90 -11.81 -23.66
CA SER A 220 -15.10 -13.23 -23.38
C SER A 220 -16.58 -13.55 -23.10
N PRO A 221 -16.98 -14.83 -23.15
CA PRO A 221 -18.34 -15.26 -22.77
C PRO A 221 -18.70 -15.01 -21.29
N HIS A 222 -17.74 -14.64 -20.43
CA HIS A 222 -17.95 -14.47 -19.00
C HIS A 222 -18.44 -13.06 -18.61
N HIS A 223 -18.32 -12.08 -19.50
CA HIS A 223 -18.77 -10.70 -19.29
C HIS A 223 -18.28 -10.08 -17.97
N LEU A 224 -17.01 -10.34 -17.62
CA LEU A 224 -16.37 -9.76 -16.44
C LEU A 224 -15.95 -8.32 -16.72
N ASP A 225 -16.90 -7.39 -16.76
CA ASP A 225 -16.61 -6.00 -17.09
C ASP A 225 -15.59 -5.34 -16.14
N LEU A 226 -14.67 -4.58 -16.72
CA LEU A 226 -13.67 -3.81 -15.99
C LEU A 226 -14.24 -2.42 -15.67
N ILE A 227 -14.25 -2.04 -14.39
CA ILE A 227 -14.74 -0.76 -13.89
C ILE A 227 -13.59 0.22 -13.72
N LEU A 228 -13.78 1.46 -14.17
CA LEU A 228 -12.85 2.57 -14.03
C LEU A 228 -13.44 3.55 -13.00
N PRO A 229 -13.08 3.42 -11.71
CA PRO A 229 -13.71 4.21 -10.68
C PRO A 229 -13.27 5.68 -10.74
N ALA A 230 -14.19 6.57 -10.36
CA ALA A 230 -13.90 8.01 -10.23
C ALA A 230 -13.03 8.36 -9.01
N LYS A 231 -12.88 7.43 -8.06
CA LYS A 231 -12.11 7.58 -6.82
C LYS A 231 -11.36 6.28 -6.52
N ALA A 232 -10.30 6.36 -5.73
CA ALA A 232 -9.60 5.17 -5.27
C ALA A 232 -10.56 4.23 -4.51
N VAL A 233 -10.49 2.94 -4.81
CA VAL A 233 -11.25 1.88 -4.13
C VAL A 233 -10.26 0.92 -3.50
N ILE A 234 -10.47 0.61 -2.22
CA ILE A 234 -9.58 -0.23 -1.43
C ILE A 234 -10.32 -1.50 -1.06
N PHE A 235 -9.80 -2.61 -1.54
CA PHE A 235 -10.34 -3.95 -1.32
C PHE A 235 -9.68 -4.64 -0.12
N GLU A 236 -8.42 -4.31 0.17
CA GLU A 236 -7.67 -4.86 1.29
C GLU A 236 -7.11 -3.73 2.14
N LYS A 237 -7.57 -3.63 3.39
CA LYS A 237 -7.05 -2.64 4.34
C LYS A 237 -5.83 -3.20 5.07
N LYS A 238 -4.73 -2.46 5.01
CA LYS A 238 -3.49 -2.76 5.73
C LYS A 238 -3.56 -2.16 7.13
N ILE A 239 -3.55 -3.01 8.15
CA ILE A 239 -3.70 -2.62 9.57
C ILE A 239 -2.35 -2.78 10.27
N LEU A 240 -1.88 -1.71 10.94
CA LEU A 240 -0.68 -1.70 11.77
C LEU A 240 0.58 -2.24 11.06
N GLU A 241 0.79 -1.87 9.80
CA GLU A 241 1.95 -2.35 9.05
C GLU A 241 3.26 -1.79 9.59
N LEU A 242 4.27 -2.66 9.66
CA LEU A 242 5.64 -2.28 9.94
C LEU A 242 6.34 -1.87 8.64
N PRO A 243 7.05 -0.72 8.63
CA PRO A 243 7.78 -0.27 7.45
C PRO A 243 8.77 -1.33 6.96
N SER A 244 8.94 -1.41 5.65
CA SER A 244 9.92 -2.27 4.99
C SER A 244 11.35 -1.76 5.17
N VAL A 245 12.34 -2.65 5.03
CA VAL A 245 13.77 -2.26 5.07
C VAL A 245 14.10 -1.28 3.93
N HIS A 246 13.33 -1.32 2.83
CA HIS A 246 13.42 -0.34 1.76
C HIS A 246 12.82 1.00 2.18
N ASP A 247 11.68 0.99 2.87
CA ASP A 247 11.01 2.23 3.32
C ASP A 247 11.90 3.02 4.30
N ILE A 248 12.70 2.33 5.14
CA ILE A 248 13.68 2.95 6.05
C ILE A 248 14.71 3.83 5.32
N LYS A 249 14.95 3.59 4.03
CA LYS A 249 15.91 4.39 3.25
C LYS A 249 15.30 5.62 2.61
N GLU A 250 13.97 5.77 2.66
CA GLU A 250 13.28 6.86 2.00
C GLU A 250 13.17 8.11 2.88
N PRO A 251 13.52 9.31 2.39
CA PRO A 251 13.50 10.55 3.18
C PRO A 251 12.12 10.92 3.75
N TRP A 252 11.04 10.56 3.06
CA TRP A 252 9.68 10.86 3.51
C TRP A 252 9.33 10.09 4.80
N LEU A 253 9.82 8.85 4.95
CA LEU A 253 9.57 8.06 6.15
C LEU A 253 10.24 8.68 7.38
N TRP A 254 11.45 9.22 7.22
CA TRP A 254 12.16 9.92 8.30
C TRP A 254 11.45 11.21 8.68
N LEU A 255 10.94 11.97 7.72
CA LEU A 255 10.16 13.18 8.01
C LEU A 255 8.87 12.81 8.78
N ASP A 256 8.13 11.80 8.33
CA ASP A 256 6.92 11.31 9.01
C ASP A 256 7.24 10.81 10.43
N THR A 257 8.33 10.04 10.58
CA THR A 257 8.83 9.54 11.87
C THR A 257 9.16 10.66 12.86
N LEU A 258 9.87 11.71 12.39
CA LEU A 258 10.24 12.85 13.21
C LEU A 258 9.00 13.66 13.61
N VAL A 259 8.07 13.89 12.68
CA VAL A 259 6.82 14.62 12.96
C VAL A 259 5.98 13.88 13.99
N ASN A 260 5.86 12.55 13.88
CA ASN A 260 5.13 11.72 14.85
C ASN A 260 5.77 11.77 16.24
N PHE A 261 7.09 11.58 16.33
CA PHE A 261 7.82 11.66 17.60
C PHE A 261 7.74 13.06 18.24
N PHE A 262 8.13 14.11 17.52
CA PHE A 262 8.16 15.48 18.06
C PHE A 262 6.76 16.04 18.30
N GLY A 263 5.76 15.61 17.54
CA GLY A 263 4.36 16.02 17.69
C GLY A 263 3.76 15.60 19.04
N PHE A 264 4.23 14.49 19.63
CA PHE A 264 3.75 14.01 20.93
C PHE A 264 4.53 14.57 22.14
N ILE A 265 5.68 15.22 21.95
CA ILE A 265 6.44 15.82 23.06
C ILE A 265 5.63 16.91 23.78
N PRO A 266 4.98 17.88 23.10
CA PRO A 266 4.15 18.88 23.76
C PRO A 266 2.98 18.26 24.53
N PHE A 267 2.36 17.20 23.98
CA PHE A 267 1.30 16.45 24.66
C PHE A 267 1.80 15.87 25.99
N GLY A 268 2.93 15.17 25.96
CA GLY A 268 3.53 14.56 27.15
C GLY A 268 3.91 15.58 28.22
N LEU A 269 4.52 16.69 27.80
CA LEU A 269 4.92 17.80 28.67
C LEU A 269 3.71 18.41 29.37
N LEU A 270 2.69 18.81 28.61
CA LEU A 270 1.53 19.53 29.13
C LEU A 270 0.65 18.65 30.02
N LEU A 271 0.45 17.38 29.64
CA LEU A 271 -0.34 16.44 30.46
C LEU A 271 0.36 16.16 31.78
N THR A 272 1.68 15.95 31.77
CA THR A 272 2.46 15.73 33.00
C THR A 272 2.35 16.93 33.94
N LEU A 273 2.50 18.16 33.43
CA LEU A 273 2.28 19.39 34.23
C LEU A 273 0.87 19.48 34.83
N LEU A 274 -0.15 19.10 34.07
CA LEU A 274 -1.54 19.11 34.54
C LEU A 274 -1.79 18.07 35.64
N LEU A 275 -1.06 16.96 35.64
CA LEU A 275 -1.17 15.90 36.65
C LEU A 275 -0.36 16.23 37.90
N THR A 276 0.91 16.64 37.76
CA THR A 276 1.74 17.06 38.90
C THR A 276 1.16 18.30 39.59
N GLY A 277 0.60 19.25 38.82
CA GLY A 277 -0.14 20.39 39.36
C GLY A 277 -1.42 20.04 40.12
N ARG A 278 -1.91 18.80 40.01
CA ARG A 278 -3.01 18.23 40.81
C ARG A 278 -2.53 17.32 41.94
N ALA A 279 -1.27 17.45 42.34
CA ALA A 279 -0.61 16.67 43.39
C ALA A 279 -0.54 15.15 43.11
N ILE A 280 -0.63 14.74 41.84
CA ILE A 280 -0.30 13.37 41.45
C ILE A 280 1.22 13.19 41.51
N SER A 281 1.69 12.07 42.05
CA SER A 281 3.12 11.81 42.17
C SER A 281 3.82 11.81 40.80
N PRO A 282 5.09 12.22 40.71
CA PRO A 282 5.84 12.22 39.43
C PRO A 282 5.84 10.88 38.70
N SER A 283 5.95 9.77 39.43
CA SER A 283 5.92 8.42 38.85
C SER A 283 4.55 8.06 38.30
N SER A 284 3.47 8.35 39.04
CA SER A 284 2.11 8.13 38.57
C SER A 284 1.77 9.03 37.39
N ALA A 285 2.21 10.29 37.39
CA ALA A 285 2.04 11.23 36.29
C ALA A 285 2.76 10.76 35.02
N LEU A 286 3.99 10.22 35.15
CA LEU A 286 4.76 9.65 34.04
C LEU A 286 4.03 8.44 33.41
N VAL A 287 3.58 7.49 34.24
CA VAL A 287 2.85 6.30 33.79
C VAL A 287 1.53 6.67 33.13
N ALA A 288 0.74 7.54 33.77
CA ALA A 288 -0.55 7.99 33.25
C ALA A 288 -0.39 8.73 31.92
N THR A 289 0.59 9.62 31.82
CA THR A 289 0.85 10.38 30.58
C THR A 289 1.29 9.46 29.44
N THR A 290 2.18 8.51 29.71
CA THR A 290 2.63 7.53 28.71
C THR A 290 1.47 6.66 28.24
N GLY A 291 0.63 6.18 29.17
CA GLY A 291 -0.57 5.43 28.84
C GLY A 291 -1.58 6.24 28.01
N CYS A 292 -1.78 7.52 28.35
CA CYS A 292 -2.65 8.40 27.57
C CYS A 292 -2.09 8.67 26.17
N ALA A 293 -0.78 8.85 26.02
CA ALA A 293 -0.13 9.03 24.72
C ALA A 293 -0.33 7.78 23.84
N PHE A 294 -0.12 6.59 24.42
CA PHE A 294 -0.37 5.31 23.74
C PHE A 294 -1.84 5.17 23.31
N LEU A 295 -2.79 5.36 24.22
CA LEU A 295 -4.22 5.21 23.93
C LEU A 295 -4.71 6.24 22.91
N PHE A 296 -4.23 7.48 23.00
CA PHE A 296 -4.58 8.54 22.04
C PHE A 296 -4.02 8.21 20.65
N SER A 297 -2.75 7.80 20.56
CA SER A 297 -2.16 7.36 19.30
C SER A 297 -2.87 6.15 18.73
N LEU A 298 -3.21 5.15 19.55
CA LEU A 298 -3.97 3.98 19.12
C LEU A 298 -5.36 4.38 18.59
N GLY A 299 -6.03 5.34 19.23
CA GLY A 299 -7.30 5.89 18.77
C GLY A 299 -7.18 6.56 17.39
N ILE A 300 -6.12 7.32 17.14
CA ILE A 300 -5.84 7.91 15.82
C ILE A 300 -5.65 6.81 14.78
N GLU A 301 -4.78 5.84 15.05
CA GLU A 301 -4.47 4.70 14.17
C GLU A 301 -5.72 3.89 13.80
N LEU A 302 -6.54 3.53 14.79
CA LEU A 302 -7.79 2.80 14.56
C LEU A 302 -8.81 3.61 13.76
N THR A 303 -8.86 4.93 13.96
CA THR A 303 -9.73 5.83 13.19
C THR A 303 -9.26 5.94 11.74
N GLN A 304 -7.96 5.96 11.50
CA GLN A 304 -7.38 6.00 10.16
C GLN A 304 -7.72 4.75 9.34
N ILE A 305 -8.00 3.59 9.97
CA ILE A 305 -8.52 2.39 9.26
C ILE A 305 -9.82 2.71 8.52
N LEU A 306 -10.62 3.68 8.99
CA LEU A 306 -11.87 4.08 8.32
C LEU A 306 -11.63 5.00 7.12
N MET A 307 -10.42 5.56 6.98
CA MET A 307 -10.07 6.48 5.89
C MET A 307 -9.35 5.72 4.78
N PRO A 308 -9.90 5.68 3.54
CA PRO A 308 -9.31 4.88 2.46
C PRO A 308 -7.81 5.21 2.22
N GLU A 309 -7.44 6.47 2.10
CA GLU A 309 -6.08 6.83 1.69
C GLU A 309 -5.02 6.75 2.81
N ARG A 310 -5.37 6.23 4.00
CA ARG A 310 -4.48 6.10 5.14
C ARG A 310 -4.19 4.63 5.46
N SER A 311 -2.91 4.35 5.73
CA SER A 311 -2.46 3.09 6.33
C SER A 311 -2.24 3.32 7.81
N SER A 312 -2.67 2.37 8.65
CA SER A 312 -2.28 2.36 10.06
C SER A 312 -0.89 1.73 10.22
N SER A 313 -0.04 2.28 11.09
CA SER A 313 1.32 1.80 11.32
C SER A 313 1.62 1.57 12.81
N LEU A 314 2.18 0.40 13.11
CA LEU A 314 2.71 0.11 14.44
C LEU A 314 3.91 1.00 14.80
N ALA A 315 4.69 1.43 13.79
CA ALA A 315 5.83 2.31 14.00
C ALA A 315 5.36 3.69 14.50
N ASP A 316 4.28 4.21 13.93
CA ASP A 316 3.69 5.49 14.33
C ASP A 316 3.18 5.44 15.77
N LEU A 317 2.48 4.36 16.15
CA LEU A 317 2.06 4.11 17.53
C LEU A 317 3.24 4.12 18.52
N ALA A 318 4.33 3.44 18.17
CA ALA A 318 5.53 3.37 19.02
C ALA A 318 6.22 4.75 19.15
N LEU A 319 6.39 5.47 18.04
CA LEU A 319 7.04 6.78 18.00
C LEU A 319 6.26 7.85 18.74
N ASN A 320 4.93 7.88 18.56
CA ASN A 320 4.03 8.77 19.28
C ASN A 320 4.08 8.52 20.79
N THR A 321 4.05 7.24 21.19
CA THR A 321 4.17 6.85 22.61
C THR A 321 5.53 7.28 23.18
N ALA A 322 6.62 7.08 22.43
CA ALA A 322 7.96 7.50 22.83
C ALA A 322 8.10 9.03 22.92
N GLY A 323 7.47 9.78 22.02
CA GLY A 323 7.40 11.24 22.07
C GLY A 323 6.68 11.73 23.32
N GLY A 324 5.53 11.12 23.66
CA GLY A 324 4.77 11.42 24.87
C GLY A 324 5.56 11.14 26.14
N LEU A 325 6.24 9.99 26.20
CA LEU A 325 7.16 9.65 27.30
C LEU A 325 8.29 10.67 27.41
N SER A 326 8.90 11.05 26.29
CA SER A 326 10.01 12.02 26.26
C SER A 326 9.57 13.38 26.78
N GLY A 327 8.39 13.87 26.37
CA GLY A 327 7.81 15.12 26.89
C GLY A 327 7.56 15.08 28.39
N ALA A 328 7.07 13.95 28.91
CA ALA A 328 6.85 13.75 30.34
C ALA A 328 8.18 13.74 31.13
N LEU A 329 9.19 13.02 30.65
CA LEU A 329 10.51 12.99 31.29
C LEU A 329 11.19 14.36 31.29
N LEU A 330 11.13 15.09 30.17
CA LEU A 330 11.72 16.42 30.04
C LEU A 330 11.23 17.36 31.15
N ILE A 331 9.92 17.38 31.40
CA ILE A 331 9.37 18.29 32.39
C ILE A 331 9.64 17.87 33.84
N LEU A 332 9.59 16.57 34.14
CA LEU A 332 9.93 16.09 35.48
C LEU A 332 11.40 16.34 35.83
N VAL A 333 12.29 16.18 34.85
CA VAL A 333 13.71 16.52 34.99
C VAL A 333 13.88 18.01 35.22
N TYR A 334 13.20 18.85 34.42
CA TYR A 334 13.22 20.30 34.58
C TYR A 334 12.71 20.76 35.96
N GLU A 335 11.56 20.25 36.42
CA GLU A 335 11.01 20.55 37.75
C GLU A 335 11.99 20.16 38.87
N LYS A 336 12.65 19.00 38.75
CA LYS A 336 13.67 18.56 39.70
C LYS A 336 14.90 19.47 39.73
N PHE A 337 15.37 19.95 38.57
CA PHE A 337 16.51 20.87 38.48
C PHE A 337 16.18 22.23 39.10
N ILE A 338 14.99 22.78 38.83
CA ILE A 338 14.53 24.04 39.41
C ILE A 338 14.36 23.92 40.92
N ALA A 339 13.72 22.85 41.40
CA ALA A 339 13.56 22.61 42.83
C ALA A 339 14.91 22.54 43.56
N LYS A 340 15.90 21.83 42.98
CA LYS A 340 17.26 21.75 43.53
C LYS A 340 17.95 23.12 43.59
N SER A 341 17.76 23.94 42.57
CA SER A 341 18.36 25.28 42.47
C SER A 341 17.74 26.26 43.47
N ALA A 342 16.43 26.15 43.73
CA ALA A 342 15.73 26.96 44.72
C ALA A 342 16.13 26.63 46.18
N THR A 343 16.62 25.41 46.43
CA THR A 343 17.06 24.96 47.76
C THR A 343 18.54 25.23 48.07
N MET A 344 19.31 25.83 47.16
CA MET A 344 20.73 26.15 47.37
C MET A 344 20.83 27.46 48.18
N PRO A 345 21.40 27.45 49.41
CA PRO A 345 21.55 28.68 50.19
C PRO A 345 22.51 29.64 49.48
N LEU A 346 22.14 30.92 49.38
CA LEU A 346 23.05 31.99 48.99
C LEU A 346 24.23 31.98 49.96
N SER A 347 25.38 31.48 49.51
CA SER A 347 26.63 31.67 50.24
C SER A 347 26.94 33.16 50.24
N THR A 348 26.58 33.84 51.33
CA THR A 348 26.98 35.21 51.61
C THR A 348 28.48 35.24 51.78
N THR A 349 29.17 35.87 50.83
CA THR A 349 30.56 36.33 50.94
C THR A 349 30.70 37.42 51.99
#